data_AF-A0A317H4E2-F1
#
_entry.id   AF-A0A317H4E2-F1
#
_cell.length_a   1.000
_cell.length_b   1.000
_cell.length_c   1.000
_cell.angle_alpha   90.00
_cell.angle_beta   90.00
_cell.angle_gamma   90.00
#
_symmetry.space_group_name_H-M   'P 1'
#
loop_
_entity.id
_entity.type
_entity.pdbx_description
1 polymer ?
#
loop_
_entity_poly.entity_id
_entity_poly.type
_entity_poly.pdbx_seq_one_letter_code
_entity_poly.pdbx_strand_id
1 'polypeptide(L)'
;MLQLSSKNGLRIQLVPDLKVILIRHAGKPPIGDNLNCQGFNRSVKLPAVLRERYGVPDHVYVPSIGGGESTKNSGMFQTVLPFAIKYNLAVNSRFNVHDATGLAGDIF
;
A
#
# COMPACT_ATOMS: atom_id res chain seq x y z
N MET A 1 14.33 -26.15 23.01
CA MET A 1 13.97 -27.59 23.02
C MET A 1 12.49 -27.70 23.32
N LEU A 2 11.66 -27.76 22.28
CA LEU A 2 10.28 -28.25 22.35
C LEU A 2 10.15 -29.16 21.13
N GLN A 3 10.32 -30.46 21.34
CA GLN A 3 10.04 -31.47 20.33
C GLN A 3 8.54 -31.76 20.38
N LEU A 4 7.87 -31.59 19.25
CA LEU A 4 6.55 -32.19 19.01
C LEU A 4 6.70 -33.14 17.83
N SER A 5 6.79 -34.43 18.17
CA SER A 5 6.71 -35.54 17.22
C SER A 5 5.24 -35.74 16.86
N SER A 6 4.84 -35.39 15.63
CA SER A 6 3.56 -35.80 15.05
C SER A 6 3.80 -36.89 14.00
N LYS A 7 3.44 -38.13 14.36
CA LYS A 7 3.30 -39.24 13.42
C LYS A 7 2.00 -39.02 12.66
N ASN A 8 2.10 -38.30 11.54
CA ASN A 8 1.22 -38.26 10.36
C ASN A 8 1.47 -36.92 9.69
N GLY A 9 2.04 -36.93 8.50
CA GLY A 9 2.59 -35.78 7.79
C GLY A 9 1.55 -34.78 7.30
N LEU A 10 0.82 -34.15 8.22
CA LEU A 10 0.17 -32.87 7.95
C LEU A 10 1.26 -31.80 7.99
N ARG A 11 1.72 -31.39 6.80
CA ARG A 11 2.52 -30.18 6.62
C ARG A 11 1.64 -29.01 7.09
N ILE A 12 1.86 -28.54 8.32
CA ILE A 12 1.33 -27.24 8.75
C ILE A 12 2.16 -26.21 8.00
N GLN A 13 1.67 -25.78 6.84
CA GLN A 13 2.21 -24.62 6.17
C GLN A 13 1.83 -23.41 7.02
N LEU A 14 2.80 -22.87 7.75
CA LEU A 14 2.67 -21.56 8.38
C LEU A 14 2.43 -20.56 7.25
N VAL A 15 1.17 -20.20 7.02
CA VAL A 15 0.82 -19.08 6.17
C VAL A 15 1.27 -17.85 6.97
N PRO A 16 2.23 -17.04 6.48
CA PRO A 16 2.62 -15.84 7.20
C PRO A 16 1.39 -14.95 7.43
N ASP A 17 1.31 -14.34 8.62
CA ASP A 17 0.20 -13.46 8.99
C ASP A 17 0.13 -12.27 8.01
N LEU A 18 -0.88 -12.27 7.13
CA LEU A 18 -1.10 -11.17 6.20
C LEU A 18 -1.66 -9.96 6.95
N LYS A 19 -0.97 -8.81 6.84
CA LYS A 19 -1.45 -7.52 7.35
C LYS A 19 -1.68 -6.54 6.22
N VAL A 20 -2.94 -6.14 6.03
CA VAL A 20 -3.34 -5.15 5.02
C VAL A 20 -3.63 -3.80 5.69
N ILE A 21 -3.01 -2.73 5.17
CA ILE A 21 -3.19 -1.36 5.68
C ILE A 21 -3.81 -0.51 4.57
N LEU A 22 -5.05 -0.08 4.76
CA LEU A 22 -5.77 0.76 3.81
C LEU A 22 -5.56 2.23 4.18
N ILE A 23 -5.06 3.03 3.24
CA ILE A 23 -4.74 4.45 3.44
C ILE A 23 -5.55 5.28 2.45
N ARG A 24 -6.30 6.26 2.95
CA ARG A 24 -6.96 7.27 2.11
C ARG A 24 -5.94 8.29 1.60
N HIS A 25 -6.13 8.81 0.38
CA HIS A 25 -5.34 9.92 -0.12
C HIS A 25 -5.37 11.15 0.82
N ALA A 26 -4.29 11.94 0.81
CA ALA A 26 -4.20 13.19 1.52
C ALA A 26 -5.05 14.30 0.86
N GLY A 27 -5.04 15.50 1.43
CA GLY A 27 -5.91 16.60 0.98
C GLY A 27 -5.71 17.01 -0.48
N LYS A 28 -6.79 17.04 -1.25
CA LYS A 28 -6.87 17.58 -2.62
C LYS A 28 -7.48 19.01 -2.59
N PRO A 29 -7.18 19.88 -3.56
CA PRO A 29 -7.90 21.14 -3.76
C PRO A 29 -9.33 20.87 -4.27
N PRO A 30 -10.22 21.89 -4.26
CA PRO A 30 -11.56 21.77 -4.85
C PRO A 30 -11.55 21.44 -6.35
N ILE A 31 -10.54 21.93 -7.08
CA ILE A 31 -10.36 21.70 -8.52
C ILE A 31 -8.94 21.16 -8.73
N GLY A 32 -8.85 20.00 -9.39
CA GLY A 32 -7.58 19.35 -9.74
C GLY A 32 -7.37 17.99 -9.07
N ASP A 33 -6.49 17.18 -9.66
CA ASP A 33 -6.30 15.78 -9.26
C ASP A 33 -5.15 15.53 -8.27
N ASN A 34 -4.23 16.49 -8.17
CA ASN A 34 -3.06 16.41 -7.30
C ASN A 34 -3.39 16.82 -5.85
N LEU A 35 -2.48 16.50 -4.93
CA LEU A 35 -2.54 16.99 -3.56
C LEU A 35 -2.37 18.51 -3.52
N ASN A 36 -3.08 19.16 -2.59
CA ASN A 36 -2.77 20.54 -2.22
C ASN A 36 -1.54 20.58 -1.30
N CYS A 37 -0.95 21.76 -1.09
CA CYS A 37 0.25 21.93 -0.27
C CYS A 37 0.09 21.34 1.15
N GLN A 38 -1.07 21.53 1.78
CA GLN A 38 -1.34 20.98 3.10
C GLN A 38 -1.42 19.44 3.07
N GLY A 39 -2.01 18.87 2.02
CA GLY A 39 -2.09 17.44 1.76
C GLY A 39 -0.71 16.83 1.61
N PHE A 40 0.13 17.41 0.76
CA PHE A 40 1.51 16.96 0.58
C PHE A 40 2.32 17.04 1.88
N ASN A 41 2.19 18.13 2.65
CA ASN A 41 2.85 18.26 3.96
C ASN A 41 2.39 17.18 4.95
N ARG A 42 1.14 16.69 4.87
CA ARG A 42 0.69 15.53 5.66
C ARG A 42 1.35 14.23 5.16
N SER A 43 1.43 14.04 3.84
CA SER A 43 2.09 12.87 3.23
C SER A 43 3.56 12.76 3.60
N VAL A 44 4.28 13.87 3.74
CA VAL A 44 5.69 13.88 4.21
C VAL A 44 5.84 13.39 5.66
N LYS A 45 4.81 13.52 6.50
CA LYS A 45 4.82 13.05 7.90
C LYS A 45 4.43 11.58 8.04
N LEU A 46 3.69 11.06 7.07
CA LEU A 46 3.18 9.68 7.05
C LEU A 46 4.27 8.61 7.26
N PRO A 47 5.50 8.75 6.74
CA PRO A 47 6.54 7.73 6.91
C PRO A 47 6.95 7.43 8.35
N ALA A 48 6.90 8.42 9.23
CA ALA A 48 7.21 8.20 10.63
C ALA A 48 6.08 7.42 11.30
N VAL A 49 4.83 7.83 11.06
CA VAL A 49 3.62 7.21 11.64
C VAL A 49 3.45 5.76 11.21
N LEU A 50 3.59 5.47 9.91
CA LEU A 50 3.42 4.10 9.40
C LEU A 50 4.51 3.17 9.92
N ARG A 51 5.78 3.61 9.88
CA ARG A 51 6.89 2.79 10.37
C ARG A 51 6.77 2.50 11.86
N GLU A 52 6.40 3.48 12.66
CA GLU A 52 6.23 3.31 14.10
C GLU A 52 5.08 2.34 14.44
N ARG A 53 3.95 2.45 13.74
CA ARG A 53 2.75 1.67 14.06
C ARG A 53 2.73 0.28 13.42
N TYR A 54 3.30 0.14 12.23
CA TYR A 54 3.13 -1.05 11.41
C TYR A 54 4.43 -1.58 10.80
N GLY A 55 5.55 -0.86 10.92
CA GLY A 55 6.80 -1.20 10.25
C GLY A 55 6.86 -0.75 8.79
N VAL A 56 7.85 -1.27 8.06
CA VAL A 56 8.00 -1.06 6.62
C VAL A 56 7.32 -2.24 5.91
N PRO A 57 6.35 -2.01 5.01
CA PRO A 57 5.65 -3.07 4.31
C PRO A 57 6.50 -3.65 3.18
N ASP A 58 6.25 -4.92 2.87
CA ASP A 58 6.90 -5.62 1.75
C ASP A 58 6.37 -5.14 0.39
N HIS A 59 5.10 -4.74 0.34
CA HIS A 59 4.41 -4.34 -0.89
C HIS A 59 3.61 -3.04 -0.68
N VAL A 60 3.62 -2.19 -1.71
CA VAL A 60 2.84 -0.95 -1.76
C VAL A 60 2.02 -0.92 -3.04
N TYR A 61 0.71 -0.73 -2.91
CA TYR A 61 -0.22 -0.66 -4.03
C TYR A 61 -0.90 0.69 -4.08
N VAL A 62 -1.07 1.21 -5.30
CA VAL A 62 -1.97 2.32 -5.59
C VAL A 62 -2.77 1.97 -6.84
N PRO A 63 -3.97 2.52 -7.03
CA PRO A 63 -4.67 2.34 -8.29
C PRO A 63 -3.89 2.94 -9.46
N SER A 64 -4.13 2.43 -10.66
CA SER A 64 -3.54 2.96 -11.89
C SER A 64 -3.76 4.48 -11.99
N ILE A 65 -2.66 5.19 -12.32
CA ILE A 65 -2.59 6.66 -12.25
C ILE A 65 -3.21 7.30 -13.51
N GLY A 66 -3.38 6.55 -14.60
CA GLY A 66 -3.92 7.05 -15.87
C GLY A 66 -4.51 6.00 -16.80
N GLY A 67 -5.41 6.47 -17.66
CA GLY A 67 -6.07 5.75 -18.76
C GLY A 67 -7.00 6.63 -19.62
N GLY A 68 -6.92 7.97 -19.50
CA GLY A 68 -7.77 8.97 -20.17
C GLY A 68 -7.33 10.41 -19.83
N GLU A 69 -8.15 11.43 -20.11
CA GLU A 69 -7.83 12.88 -19.91
C GLU A 69 -7.63 13.34 -18.45
N SER A 70 -7.76 12.46 -17.45
CA SER A 70 -7.69 12.82 -16.04
C SER A 70 -6.84 11.83 -15.23
N THR A 71 -6.05 12.36 -14.30
CA THR A 71 -5.17 11.61 -13.41
C THR A 71 -5.83 11.41 -12.04
N LYS A 72 -7.09 10.95 -11.99
CA LYS A 72 -7.93 10.95 -10.76
C LYS A 72 -7.24 10.37 -9.52
N ASN A 73 -6.37 9.39 -9.73
CA ASN A 73 -5.67 8.65 -8.67
C ASN A 73 -4.27 9.20 -8.34
N SER A 74 -3.80 10.28 -8.99
CA SER A 74 -2.46 10.85 -8.74
C SER A 74 -2.26 11.25 -7.27
N GLY A 75 -3.30 11.76 -6.61
CA GLY A 75 -3.27 12.07 -5.18
C GLY A 75 -2.98 10.86 -4.28
N MET A 76 -3.40 9.65 -4.67
CA MET A 76 -3.08 8.42 -3.93
C MET A 76 -1.59 8.09 -4.04
N PHE A 77 -1.05 8.13 -5.26
CA PHE A 77 0.38 7.96 -5.50
C PHE A 77 1.22 8.99 -4.74
N GLN A 78 0.85 10.27 -4.84
CA GLN A 78 1.53 11.36 -4.11
C GLN A 78 1.45 11.20 -2.59
N THR A 79 0.41 10.54 -2.08
CA THR A 79 0.26 10.30 -0.63
C THR A 79 1.30 9.31 -0.11
N VAL A 80 1.57 8.25 -0.87
CA VAL A 80 2.51 7.20 -0.46
C VAL A 80 3.94 7.47 -0.91
N LEU A 81 4.14 8.34 -1.89
CA LEU A 81 5.45 8.61 -2.50
C LEU A 81 6.56 8.97 -1.48
N PRO A 82 6.36 9.84 -0.47
CA PRO A 82 7.40 10.11 0.53
C PRO A 82 7.83 8.87 1.32
N PHE A 83 6.91 7.93 1.55
CA PHE A 83 7.21 6.67 2.24
C PHE A 83 8.01 5.73 1.35
N ALA A 84 7.59 5.61 0.08
CA ALA A 84 8.31 4.81 -0.91
C ALA A 84 9.74 5.32 -1.14
N ILE A 85 9.93 6.64 -1.27
CA ILE A 85 11.25 7.26 -1.39
C ILE A 85 12.11 6.97 -0.15
N LYS A 86 11.56 7.15 1.06
CA LYS A 86 12.33 7.01 2.30
C LYS A 86 12.86 5.60 2.54
N TYR A 87 12.08 4.57 2.16
CA TYR A 87 12.42 3.17 2.40
C TYR A 87 12.72 2.39 1.13
N ASN A 88 12.93 3.08 0.00
CA ASN A 88 13.23 2.51 -1.31
C ASN A 88 12.23 1.41 -1.75
N LEU A 89 10.93 1.70 -1.62
CA LEU A 89 9.86 0.76 -1.94
C LEU A 89 9.39 0.92 -3.39
N ALA A 90 9.15 -0.20 -4.07
CA ALA A 90 8.41 -0.21 -5.32
C ALA A 90 6.93 0.10 -5.06
N VAL A 91 6.33 0.92 -5.91
CA VAL A 91 4.90 1.23 -5.87
C VAL A 91 4.22 0.56 -7.06
N ASN A 92 3.40 -0.44 -6.78
CA ASN A 92 2.66 -1.18 -7.80
C ASN A 92 1.37 -0.43 -8.16
N SER A 93 1.26 -0.01 -9.43
CA SER A 93 0.11 0.72 -9.95
C SER A 93 -0.60 0.03 -11.13
N ARG A 94 -0.52 -1.30 -11.22
CA ARG A 94 -1.07 -2.05 -12.36
C ARG A 94 -2.60 -2.22 -12.32
N PHE A 95 -3.17 -2.23 -11.13
CA PHE A 95 -4.60 -2.51 -10.92
C PHE A 95 -5.42 -1.22 -10.97
N ASN A 96 -6.57 -1.24 -11.64
CA ASN A 96 -7.49 -0.12 -11.62
C ASN A 96 -8.38 -0.15 -10.36
N VAL A 97 -9.12 0.94 -10.08
CA VAL A 97 -9.96 1.06 -8.86
C VAL A 97 -11.09 0.01 -8.75
N HIS A 98 -11.45 -0.64 -9.86
CA HIS A 98 -12.49 -1.66 -9.92
C HIS A 98 -11.92 -3.09 -9.98
N ASP A 99 -10.59 -3.25 -10.04
CA ASP A 99 -9.92 -4.56 -10.13
C ASP A 99 -9.51 -5.09 -8.75
N ALA A 100 -10.50 -5.26 -7.88
CA ALA A 100 -10.28 -5.83 -6.55
C ALA A 100 -9.90 -7.32 -6.62
N THR A 101 -10.43 -8.06 -7.59
CA THR A 101 -10.13 -9.49 -7.78
C THR A 101 -8.69 -9.72 -8.23
N GLY A 102 -8.21 -8.94 -9.21
CA GLY A 102 -6.81 -9.02 -9.66
C GLY A 102 -5.83 -8.64 -8.55
N LEU A 103 -6.14 -7.60 -7.77
CA LEU A 103 -5.34 -7.22 -6.60
C LEU A 103 -5.33 -8.32 -5.54
N ALA A 104 -6.48 -8.92 -5.24
CA ALA A 104 -6.58 -10.00 -4.25
C ALA A 104 -5.73 -11.21 -4.68
N GLY A 105 -5.80 -11.63 -5.94
CA GLY A 105 -4.99 -12.74 -6.46
C GLY A 105 -3.48 -12.46 -6.52
N ASP A 106 -3.05 -11.22 -6.30
CA ASP A 106 -1.63 -10.84 -6.21
C ASP A 106 -1.13 -10.78 -4.76
N ILE A 107 -2.04 -10.64 -3.79
CA ILE A 107 -1.72 -10.55 -2.35
C ILE A 107 -1.93 -11.89 -1.63
N PHE A 108 -2.88 -12.71 -2.09
CA PHE A 108 -3.25 -14.02 -1.52
C PHE A 108 -2.80 -15.17 -2.41
#